data_AF-A0A379U8L9-F1
#
_entry.id   AF-A0A379U8L9-F1
#
_cell.length_a   1.000
_cell.length_b   1.000
_cell.length_c   1.000
_cell.angle_alpha   90.00
_cell.angle_beta   90.00
_cell.angle_gamma   90.00
#
_symmetry.space_group_name_H-M   'P 1'
#
loop_
_entity.id
_entity.type
_entity.pdbx_description
1 polymer ?
#
loop_
_entity_poly.entity_id
_entity_poly.type
_entity_poly.pdbx_seq_one_letter_code
_entity_poly.pdbx_strand_id
1 'polypeptide(L)'
;MSLCFIAQLREQVEIPLFDSDLIGLYFACALERHQNERRPIVLLSDQNAIATINQQAIERDVLNCRVMIARTPGEVKAISQEIVPVLIINNSHYLLDEGQKNVLSFRNIITASATEQIKNFLATAFIRQQPERFFSKAGSFHYPNIPGEDWNTITRQICDRLVSQAHITEDDALRICARENEGENLIINHLAIPHCWSERESRFRGFFITLAHPVQVNNEPVDRVLLACAAAAARHELKIFSYLASVICRHPADTVRRLDGYEAFIALLNQ
;
A
#
# COMPACT_ATOMS: atom_id res chain seq x y z
N MET A 1 17.45 5.58 6.51
CA MET A 1 17.95 6.81 7.18
C MET A 1 17.54 6.75 8.65
N SER A 2 18.45 7.00 9.60
CA SER A 2 18.19 6.80 11.03
C SER A 2 17.55 8.02 11.71
N LEU A 3 16.89 7.81 12.85
CA LEU A 3 16.30 8.87 13.69
C LEU A 3 17.32 9.96 14.10
N CYS A 4 18.61 9.61 14.21
CA CYS A 4 19.67 10.59 14.49
C CYS A 4 19.84 11.61 13.36
N PHE A 5 19.61 11.22 12.11
CA PHE A 5 19.72 12.14 10.96
C PHE A 5 18.58 13.17 10.96
N ILE A 6 17.36 12.78 11.32
CA ILE A 6 16.23 13.72 11.46
C ILE A 6 16.46 14.70 12.61
N ALA A 7 16.97 14.22 13.74
CA ALA A 7 17.30 15.09 14.87
C ALA A 7 18.35 16.15 14.48
N GLN A 8 19.37 15.75 13.73
CA GLN A 8 20.37 16.69 13.18
C GLN A 8 19.79 17.66 12.15
N LEU A 9 18.83 17.22 11.33
CA LEU A 9 18.14 18.08 10.36
C LEU A 9 17.27 19.15 11.03
N ARG A 10 16.59 18.80 12.14
CA ARG A 10 15.84 19.76 12.97
C ARG A 10 16.73 20.79 13.64
N GLU A 11 17.96 20.42 13.98
CA GLU A 11 18.93 21.35 14.58
C GLU A 11 19.60 22.27 13.55
N GLN A 12 19.70 21.85 12.28
CA GLN A 12 20.44 22.60 11.24
C GLN A 12 19.56 23.36 10.25
N VAL A 13 18.27 23.06 10.17
CA VAL A 13 17.34 23.69 9.23
C VAL A 13 16.06 24.07 9.97
N GLU A 14 15.71 25.37 10.00
CA GLU A 14 14.47 25.91 10.61
C GLU A 14 13.19 25.56 9.81
N ILE A 15 13.10 24.33 9.27
CA ILE A 15 11.86 23.83 8.68
C ILE A 15 11.14 23.00 9.75
N PRO A 16 9.91 23.38 10.15
CA PRO A 16 9.13 22.56 11.06
C PRO A 16 8.75 21.24 10.37
N LEU A 17 9.39 20.14 10.79
CA LEU A 17 9.04 18.78 10.39
C LEU A 17 8.13 18.18 11.46
N PHE A 18 6.90 17.81 11.11
CA PHE A 18 5.95 17.13 12.00
C PHE A 18 6.00 15.61 11.85
N ASP A 19 5.70 14.86 12.91
CA ASP A 19 5.67 13.38 12.88
C ASP A 19 4.64 12.81 11.88
N SER A 20 3.62 13.60 11.52
CA SER A 20 2.67 13.31 10.44
C SER A 20 3.30 13.39 9.05
N ASP A 21 4.27 14.28 8.83
CA ASP A 21 4.94 14.46 7.53
C ASP A 21 5.95 13.35 7.23
N LEU A 22 6.34 12.63 8.27
CA LEU A 22 7.34 11.57 8.21
C LEU A 22 6.73 10.19 7.99
N ILE A 23 5.46 10.07 7.61
CA ILE A 23 4.90 8.78 7.13
C ILE A 23 5.83 8.17 6.07
N GLY A 24 6.35 9.05 5.18
CA GLY A 24 7.50 8.87 4.26
C GLY A 24 8.74 8.16 4.80
N LEU A 25 9.13 8.49 6.02
CA LEU A 25 10.35 8.00 6.66
C LEU A 25 10.08 6.82 7.60
N TYR A 26 8.90 6.77 8.22
CA TYR A 26 8.40 5.63 8.99
C TYR A 26 8.27 4.36 8.12
N PHE A 27 7.99 4.52 6.80
CA PHE A 27 8.03 3.42 5.82
C PHE A 27 9.35 2.62 5.85
N ALA A 28 10.48 3.31 6.03
CA ALA A 28 11.81 2.69 6.02
C ALA A 28 12.09 1.89 7.30
N CYS A 29 11.54 2.33 8.45
CA CYS A 29 11.80 1.71 9.76
C CYS A 29 10.81 0.60 10.14
N ALA A 30 9.57 0.61 9.63
CA ALA A 30 8.56 -0.40 9.95
C ALA A 30 8.78 -1.76 9.24
N LEU A 31 9.74 -1.83 8.31
CA LEU A 31 10.14 -3.04 7.57
C LEU A 31 10.65 -4.17 8.47
N GLU A 32 11.10 -3.87 9.69
CA GLU A 32 11.93 -4.79 10.48
C GLU A 32 11.20 -5.62 11.55
N ARG A 33 9.90 -5.44 11.84
CA ARG A 33 9.36 -5.87 13.16
C ARG A 33 8.10 -6.76 13.24
N HIS A 34 7.68 -7.45 12.18
CA HIS A 34 6.63 -8.48 12.33
C HIS A 34 7.01 -9.79 11.66
N GLN A 35 7.52 -10.73 12.45
CA GLN A 35 8.12 -11.95 11.95
C GLN A 35 7.99 -13.13 12.92
N ASN A 36 6.88 -13.88 12.84
CA ASN A 36 6.81 -15.21 13.47
C ASN A 36 6.26 -16.32 12.56
N GLU A 37 5.73 -16.00 11.38
CA GLU A 37 5.26 -17.00 10.42
C GLU A 37 6.07 -16.93 9.12
N ARG A 38 6.56 -18.08 8.64
CA ARG A 38 7.37 -18.15 7.41
C ARG A 38 6.46 -18.14 6.20
N ARG A 39 6.59 -17.10 5.36
CA ARG A 39 5.80 -16.89 4.15
C ARG A 39 6.22 -17.89 3.07
N PRO A 40 5.31 -18.75 2.56
CA PRO A 40 5.64 -19.69 1.50
C PRO A 40 5.87 -18.99 0.17
N ILE A 41 7.02 -19.24 -0.45
CA ILE A 41 7.38 -18.79 -1.79
C ILE A 41 7.64 -20.02 -2.65
N VAL A 42 7.13 -20.06 -3.87
CA VAL A 42 7.44 -21.14 -4.83
C VAL A 42 8.46 -20.64 -5.83
N LEU A 43 9.61 -21.30 -5.93
CA LEU A 43 10.63 -21.03 -6.94
C LEU A 43 10.52 -22.07 -8.06
N LEU A 44 9.98 -21.67 -9.20
CA LEU A 44 9.98 -22.50 -10.42
C LEU A 44 11.34 -22.37 -11.10
N SER A 45 12.13 -23.44 -11.11
CA SER A 45 13.42 -23.48 -11.78
C SER A 45 13.72 -24.89 -12.29
N ASP A 46 13.95 -25.00 -13.59
CA ASP A 46 14.30 -26.24 -14.29
C ASP A 46 15.77 -26.65 -14.07
N GLN A 47 16.62 -25.76 -13.56
CA GLN A 47 18.04 -26.02 -13.31
C GLN A 47 18.31 -26.28 -11.82
N ASN A 48 18.81 -27.47 -11.50
CA ASN A 48 19.04 -27.89 -10.10
C ASN A 48 19.99 -26.96 -9.34
N ALA A 49 21.16 -26.67 -9.91
CA ALA A 49 22.17 -25.84 -9.26
C ALA A 49 21.68 -24.41 -9.01
N ILE A 50 21.06 -23.79 -10.02
CA ILE A 50 20.55 -22.42 -9.93
C ILE A 50 19.41 -22.32 -8.91
N ALA A 51 18.50 -23.30 -8.88
CA ALA A 51 17.42 -23.30 -7.92
C ALA A 51 17.90 -23.33 -6.47
N THR A 52 18.92 -24.16 -6.17
CA THR A 52 19.50 -24.24 -4.83
C THR A 52 20.21 -22.95 -4.44
N ILE A 53 21.00 -22.37 -5.35
CA ILE A 53 21.67 -21.08 -5.13
C ILE A 53 20.64 -19.98 -4.86
N ASN A 54 19.60 -19.90 -5.68
CA ASN A 54 18.54 -18.90 -5.56
C ASN A 54 17.71 -19.09 -4.31
N GLN A 55 17.36 -20.33 -3.95
CA GLN A 55 16.71 -20.66 -2.69
C GLN A 55 17.51 -20.14 -1.49
N GLN A 56 18.80 -20.45 -1.43
CA GLN A 56 19.67 -20.00 -0.34
C GLN A 56 19.83 -18.48 -0.30
N ALA A 57 19.98 -17.83 -1.46
CA ALA A 57 20.07 -16.36 -1.54
C ALA A 57 18.80 -15.68 -1.03
N ILE A 58 17.63 -16.17 -1.45
CA ILE A 58 16.34 -15.64 -1.00
C ILE A 58 16.18 -15.88 0.50
N GLU A 59 16.35 -17.11 0.99
CA GLU A 59 16.11 -17.44 2.40
C GLU A 59 17.10 -16.74 3.35
N ARG A 60 18.31 -16.40 2.88
CA ARG A 60 19.29 -15.61 3.62
C ARG A 60 18.92 -14.13 3.68
N ASP A 61 18.56 -13.54 2.54
CA ASP A 61 18.46 -12.08 2.41
C ASP A 61 17.03 -11.57 2.59
N VAL A 62 16.03 -12.44 2.40
CA VAL A 62 14.60 -12.15 2.56
C VAL A 62 14.12 -12.79 3.85
N LEU A 63 13.92 -11.95 4.85
CA LEU A 63 13.49 -12.39 6.16
C LEU A 63 12.13 -13.10 6.11
N ASN A 64 11.97 -14.13 6.96
CA ASN A 64 10.70 -14.81 7.18
C ASN A 64 10.03 -15.42 5.95
N CYS A 65 10.82 -15.92 5.01
CA CYS A 65 10.31 -16.71 3.90
C CYS A 65 10.70 -18.20 4.06
N ARG A 66 9.96 -19.06 3.36
CA ARG A 66 10.33 -20.44 3.10
C ARG A 66 10.15 -20.67 1.61
N VAL A 67 11.22 -21.05 0.94
CA VAL A 67 11.23 -21.23 -0.51
C VAL A 67 11.09 -22.72 -0.83
N MET A 68 10.01 -23.06 -1.54
CA MET A 68 9.72 -24.39 -2.07
C MET A 68 10.11 -24.43 -3.54
N ILE A 69 10.96 -25.39 -3.92
CA ILE A 69 11.40 -25.51 -5.31
C ILE A 69 10.40 -26.35 -6.10
N ALA A 70 9.97 -25.83 -7.23
CA ALA A 70 9.23 -26.56 -8.27
C ALA A 70 10.09 -26.63 -9.53
N ARG A 71 10.11 -27.77 -10.21
CA ARG A 71 10.86 -28.00 -11.45
C ARG A 71 10.01 -27.83 -12.69
N THR A 72 8.71 -27.97 -12.54
CA THR A 72 7.74 -27.87 -13.62
C THR A 72 6.54 -27.02 -13.22
N PRO A 73 5.80 -26.44 -14.17
CA PRO A 73 4.53 -25.77 -13.89
C PRO A 73 3.51 -26.71 -13.20
N GLY A 74 3.58 -28.02 -13.47
CA GLY A 74 2.75 -29.02 -12.80
C GLY A 74 3.02 -29.10 -11.30
N GLU A 75 4.29 -29.08 -10.89
CA GLU A 75 4.68 -29.04 -9.48
C GLU A 75 4.28 -27.72 -8.81
N VAL A 76 4.36 -26.59 -9.51
CA VAL A 76 3.85 -25.31 -9.00
C VAL A 76 2.36 -25.43 -8.68
N LYS A 77 1.56 -26.04 -9.57
CA LYS A 77 0.13 -26.27 -9.35
C LYS A 77 -0.12 -27.20 -8.17
N ALA A 78 0.60 -28.31 -8.05
CA ALA A 78 0.46 -29.24 -6.94
C ALA A 78 0.78 -28.57 -5.59
N ILE A 79 1.91 -27.85 -5.49
CA ILE A 79 2.26 -27.11 -4.27
C ILE A 79 1.18 -26.06 -3.95
N SER A 80 0.68 -25.35 -4.97
CA SER A 80 -0.35 -24.30 -4.78
C SER A 80 -1.71 -24.85 -4.33
N GLN A 81 -1.97 -26.16 -4.51
CA GLN A 81 -3.17 -26.81 -4.00
C GLN A 81 -3.05 -27.16 -2.50
N GLU A 82 -1.83 -27.44 -2.03
CA GLU A 82 -1.56 -27.77 -0.63
C GLU A 82 -1.35 -26.51 0.22
N ILE A 83 -0.67 -25.51 -0.33
CA ILE A 83 -0.27 -24.28 0.36
C ILE A 83 -0.51 -23.12 -0.59
N VAL A 84 -1.14 -22.04 -0.12
CA VAL A 84 -1.31 -20.81 -0.91
C VAL A 84 0.01 -20.03 -0.89
N PRO A 85 0.78 -19.98 -2.00
CA PRO A 85 2.04 -19.24 -2.01
C PRO A 85 1.78 -17.73 -2.02
N VAL A 86 2.62 -16.99 -1.29
CA VAL A 86 2.56 -15.52 -1.30
C VAL A 86 3.14 -14.95 -2.59
N LEU A 87 4.14 -15.63 -3.16
CA LEU A 87 4.85 -15.27 -4.37
C LEU A 87 5.28 -16.53 -5.12
N ILE A 88 5.15 -16.51 -6.44
CA ILE A 88 5.77 -17.47 -7.34
C ILE A 88 6.91 -16.76 -8.07
N ILE A 89 8.12 -17.31 -7.98
CA ILE A 89 9.28 -16.84 -8.73
C ILE A 89 9.50 -17.78 -9.91
N ASN A 90 9.26 -17.27 -11.11
CA ASN A 90 9.57 -17.98 -12.35
C ASN A 90 11.03 -17.71 -12.74
N ASN A 91 11.87 -18.68 -12.45
CA ASN A 91 13.28 -18.72 -12.83
C ASN A 91 13.56 -19.82 -13.84
N SER A 92 12.64 -19.99 -14.79
CA SER A 92 12.69 -21.02 -15.83
C SER A 92 12.37 -20.43 -17.20
N HIS A 93 12.36 -21.28 -18.22
CA HIS A 93 11.86 -20.93 -19.55
C HIS A 93 10.35 -21.10 -19.72
N TYR A 94 9.67 -21.74 -18.77
CA TYR A 94 8.23 -21.99 -18.87
C TYR A 94 7.43 -20.71 -18.80
N LEU A 95 6.36 -20.65 -19.59
CA LEU A 95 5.31 -19.66 -19.43
C LEU A 95 4.34 -20.17 -18.37
N LEU A 96 4.09 -19.33 -17.37
CA LEU A 96 3.02 -19.56 -16.40
C LEU A 96 1.72 -18.95 -16.94
N ASP A 97 0.60 -19.49 -16.48
CA ASP A 97 -0.73 -19.06 -16.90
C ASP A 97 -0.96 -17.60 -16.53
N GLU A 98 -1.57 -16.79 -17.41
CA GLU A 98 -1.78 -15.36 -17.18
C GLU A 98 -2.69 -15.11 -15.96
N GLY A 99 -3.52 -16.08 -15.59
CA GLY A 99 -4.36 -16.04 -14.39
C GLY A 99 -3.61 -16.23 -13.07
N GLN A 100 -2.34 -16.66 -13.07
CA GLN A 100 -1.55 -16.77 -11.84
C GLN A 100 -1.14 -15.38 -11.34
N LYS A 101 -1.87 -14.92 -10.31
CA LYS A 101 -1.48 -13.71 -9.57
C LYS A 101 -0.15 -13.93 -8.85
N ASN A 102 0.59 -12.85 -8.64
CA ASN A 102 1.80 -12.83 -7.82
C ASN A 102 3.00 -13.61 -8.39
N VAL A 103 3.29 -13.43 -9.68
CA VAL A 103 4.47 -14.02 -10.33
C VAL A 103 5.54 -12.96 -10.57
N LEU A 104 6.77 -13.22 -10.14
CA LEU A 104 7.96 -12.47 -10.56
C LEU A 104 8.83 -13.35 -11.44
N SER A 105 9.30 -12.81 -12.57
CA SER A 105 10.15 -13.56 -13.50
C SER A 105 11.59 -13.03 -13.44
N PHE A 106 12.54 -13.92 -13.17
CA PHE A 106 13.97 -13.61 -13.18
C PHE A 106 14.70 -14.59 -14.07
N ARG A 107 15.69 -14.13 -14.84
CA ARG A 107 16.59 -15.01 -15.58
C ARG A 107 17.87 -15.18 -14.76
N ASN A 108 18.35 -16.42 -14.63
CA ASN A 108 19.62 -16.76 -13.97
C ASN A 108 19.63 -16.56 -12.44
N ILE A 109 20.81 -16.36 -11.86
CA ILE A 109 21.01 -16.19 -10.42
C ILE A 109 20.36 -14.87 -9.96
N ILE A 110 19.65 -14.93 -8.83
CA ILE A 110 19.01 -13.77 -8.20
C ILE A 110 20.10 -12.82 -7.69
N THR A 111 20.09 -11.61 -8.23
CA THR A 111 20.98 -10.51 -7.84
C THR A 111 20.42 -9.76 -6.64
N ALA A 112 21.24 -8.88 -6.02
CA ALA A 112 20.78 -8.00 -4.95
C ALA A 112 19.56 -7.14 -5.36
N SER A 113 19.52 -6.68 -6.62
CA SER A 113 18.36 -5.92 -7.13
C SER A 113 17.11 -6.78 -7.22
N ALA A 114 17.23 -8.04 -7.68
CA ALA A 114 16.11 -8.98 -7.70
C ALA A 114 15.63 -9.33 -6.28
N THR A 115 16.56 -9.48 -5.33
CA THR A 115 16.25 -9.67 -3.91
C THR A 115 15.44 -8.50 -3.34
N GLU A 116 15.82 -7.25 -3.64
CA GLU A 116 15.05 -6.08 -3.22
C GLU A 116 13.66 -6.04 -3.86
N GLN A 117 13.53 -6.45 -5.12
CA GLN A 117 12.22 -6.60 -5.77
C GLN A 117 11.34 -7.64 -5.06
N ILE A 118 11.91 -8.77 -4.64
CA ILE A 118 11.21 -9.79 -3.86
C ILE A 118 10.78 -9.23 -2.49
N LYS A 119 11.66 -8.53 -1.78
CA LYS A 119 11.33 -7.90 -0.49
C LYS A 119 10.18 -6.90 -0.63
N ASN A 120 10.23 -6.03 -1.63
CA ASN A 120 9.19 -5.05 -1.91
C ASN A 120 7.86 -5.70 -2.29
N PHE A 121 7.92 -6.80 -3.04
CA PHE A 121 6.73 -7.58 -3.37
C PHE A 121 6.09 -8.19 -2.13
N LEU A 122 6.87 -8.92 -1.31
CA LEU A 122 6.35 -9.55 -0.10
C LEU A 122 5.86 -8.54 0.93
N ALA A 123 6.51 -7.38 0.98
CA ALA A 123 6.14 -6.26 1.81
C ALA A 123 4.74 -5.71 1.50
N THR A 124 4.24 -5.87 0.28
CA THR A 124 2.94 -5.36 -0.18
C THR A 124 1.93 -6.47 -0.47
N ALA A 125 2.37 -7.74 -0.51
CA ALA A 125 1.54 -8.90 -0.84
C ALA A 125 0.33 -9.06 0.08
N PHE A 126 0.45 -8.78 1.38
CA PHE A 126 -0.67 -8.87 2.32
C PHE A 126 -1.78 -7.83 2.01
N ILE A 127 -1.40 -6.67 1.48
CA ILE A 127 -2.34 -5.61 1.07
C ILE A 127 -3.05 -6.06 -0.22
N ARG A 128 -2.30 -6.60 -1.19
CA ARG A 128 -2.83 -7.11 -2.46
C ARG A 128 -3.76 -8.31 -2.30
N GLN A 129 -3.52 -9.16 -1.31
CA GLN A 129 -4.34 -10.35 -1.09
C GLN A 129 -5.64 -10.04 -0.35
N GLN A 130 -5.67 -8.98 0.47
CA GLN A 130 -6.81 -8.65 1.31
C GLN A 130 -7.01 -7.13 1.41
N PRO A 131 -7.16 -6.40 0.29
CA PRO A 131 -7.30 -4.94 0.31
C PRO A 131 -8.52 -4.48 1.12
N GLU A 132 -9.58 -5.29 1.17
CA GLU A 132 -10.82 -5.01 1.90
C GLU A 132 -10.61 -4.98 3.42
N ARG A 133 -9.51 -5.53 3.93
CA ARG A 133 -9.14 -5.38 5.35
C ARG A 133 -8.67 -3.99 5.70
N PHE A 134 -8.18 -3.24 4.72
CA PHE A 134 -7.64 -1.90 4.89
C PHE A 134 -8.61 -0.85 4.40
N PHE A 135 -9.38 -1.17 3.36
CA PHE A 135 -10.32 -0.26 2.72
C PHE A 135 -11.75 -0.74 2.97
N SER A 136 -12.49 -0.01 3.79
CA SER A 136 -13.84 -0.41 4.22
C SER A 136 -14.91 0.04 3.24
N LYS A 137 -15.73 -0.90 2.76
CA LYS A 137 -16.92 -0.59 1.97
C LYS A 137 -17.93 0.23 2.76
N ALA A 138 -18.11 -0.05 4.06
CA ALA A 138 -19.16 0.55 4.88
C ALA A 138 -19.00 2.07 5.03
N GLY A 139 -17.76 2.58 5.06
CA GLY A 139 -17.46 4.01 5.11
C GLY A 139 -17.10 4.62 3.76
N SER A 140 -17.21 3.87 2.66
CA SER A 140 -16.97 4.38 1.31
C SER A 140 -18.28 4.84 0.68
N PHE A 141 -18.32 6.04 0.08
CA PHE A 141 -19.56 6.62 -0.42
C PHE A 141 -19.33 7.65 -1.53
N HIS A 142 -20.42 8.06 -2.19
CA HIS A 142 -20.42 9.21 -3.09
C HIS A 142 -20.75 10.49 -2.31
N TYR A 143 -19.90 11.51 -2.43
CA TYR A 143 -20.10 12.82 -1.85
C TYR A 143 -20.60 13.79 -2.94
N PRO A 144 -21.86 14.29 -2.83
CA PRO A 144 -22.48 15.12 -3.84
C PRO A 144 -22.05 16.59 -3.69
N ASN A 145 -20.76 16.88 -3.90
CA ASN A 145 -20.26 18.25 -3.83
C ASN A 145 -20.86 19.12 -4.94
N ILE A 146 -20.88 20.43 -4.72
CA ILE A 146 -21.26 21.41 -5.75
C ILE A 146 -20.02 21.95 -6.51
N PRO A 147 -20.19 22.47 -7.74
CA PRO A 147 -19.07 23.07 -8.46
C PRO A 147 -18.44 24.24 -7.68
N GLY A 148 -17.13 24.19 -7.48
CA GLY A 148 -16.40 25.22 -6.73
C GLY A 148 -16.54 25.14 -5.21
N GLU A 149 -17.12 24.06 -4.66
CA GLU A 149 -17.13 23.83 -3.22
C GLU A 149 -15.69 23.77 -2.67
N ASP A 150 -15.48 24.43 -1.54
CA ASP A 150 -14.20 24.56 -0.88
C ASP A 150 -13.69 23.22 -0.31
N TRP A 151 -12.40 22.94 -0.47
CA TRP A 151 -11.79 21.67 -0.06
C TRP A 151 -11.89 21.41 1.44
N ASN A 152 -11.71 22.44 2.27
CA ASN A 152 -11.79 22.30 3.72
C ASN A 152 -13.23 22.00 4.16
N THR A 153 -14.20 22.58 3.47
CA THR A 153 -15.63 22.31 3.66
C THR A 153 -15.96 20.86 3.30
N ILE A 154 -15.50 20.38 2.15
CA ILE A 154 -15.70 18.98 1.72
C ILE A 154 -15.08 18.01 2.73
N THR A 155 -13.81 18.25 3.09
CA THR A 155 -13.07 17.38 4.03
C THR A 155 -13.77 17.30 5.38
N ARG A 156 -14.23 18.45 5.91
CA ARG A 156 -14.98 18.49 7.17
C ARG A 156 -16.28 17.70 7.09
N GLN A 157 -17.08 17.88 6.05
CA GLN A 157 -18.35 17.17 5.91
C GLN A 157 -18.17 15.66 5.71
N ILE A 158 -17.14 15.24 4.96
CA ILE A 158 -16.76 13.82 4.85
C ILE A 158 -16.40 13.26 6.23
N CYS A 159 -15.57 13.97 7.00
CA CYS A 159 -15.20 13.59 8.36
C CYS A 159 -16.43 13.49 9.28
N ASP A 160 -17.30 14.50 9.30
CA ASP A 160 -18.51 14.54 10.12
C ASP A 160 -19.42 13.33 9.83
N ARG A 161 -19.58 12.99 8.55
CA ARG A 161 -20.34 11.79 8.14
C ARG A 161 -19.69 10.52 8.67
N LEU A 162 -18.38 10.36 8.54
CA LEU A 162 -17.66 9.18 9.04
C LEU A 162 -17.69 9.06 10.57
N VAL A 163 -17.65 10.19 11.29
CA VAL A 163 -17.84 10.25 12.75
C VAL A 163 -19.26 9.81 13.12
N SER A 164 -20.29 10.34 12.44
CA SER A 164 -21.69 9.99 12.71
C SER A 164 -22.00 8.50 12.50
N GLN A 165 -21.23 7.86 11.62
CA GLN A 165 -21.30 6.42 11.32
C GLN A 165 -20.33 5.58 12.18
N ALA A 166 -19.65 6.19 13.16
CA ALA A 166 -18.66 5.57 14.03
C ALA A 166 -17.47 4.91 13.30
N HIS A 167 -17.17 5.33 12.06
CA HIS A 167 -16.04 4.84 11.27
C HIS A 167 -14.71 5.45 11.71
N ILE A 168 -14.72 6.72 12.11
CA ILE A 168 -13.58 7.46 12.68
C ILE A 168 -14.01 8.14 13.98
N THR A 169 -13.06 8.58 14.80
CA THR A 169 -13.35 9.36 16.01
C THR A 169 -13.39 10.87 15.70
N GLU A 170 -13.93 11.66 16.62
CA GLU A 170 -13.85 13.13 16.53
C GLU A 170 -12.39 13.63 16.53
N ASP A 171 -11.51 12.99 17.31
CA ASP A 171 -10.07 13.28 17.31
C ASP A 171 -9.42 12.96 15.96
N ASP A 172 -9.77 11.82 15.33
CA ASP A 172 -9.31 11.49 13.97
C ASP A 172 -9.71 12.62 12.99
N ALA A 173 -10.99 13.05 13.04
CA ALA A 173 -11.52 14.10 12.18
C ALA A 173 -10.82 15.45 12.37
N LEU A 174 -10.58 15.86 13.62
CA LEU A 174 -9.88 17.11 13.95
C LEU A 174 -8.45 17.10 13.41
N ARG A 175 -7.71 16.01 13.59
CA ARG A 175 -6.33 15.87 13.09
C ARG A 175 -6.28 15.89 11.57
N ILE A 176 -7.21 15.22 10.89
CA ILE A 176 -7.30 15.25 9.42
C ILE A 176 -7.55 16.69 8.94
N CYS A 177 -8.55 17.37 9.51
CA CYS A 177 -8.87 18.73 9.10
C CYS A 177 -7.72 19.70 9.38
N ALA A 178 -7.04 19.56 10.54
CA ALA A 178 -5.87 20.37 10.85
C ALA A 178 -4.76 20.17 9.81
N ARG A 179 -4.46 18.91 9.47
CA ARG A 179 -3.41 18.57 8.51
C ARG A 179 -3.71 19.03 7.09
N GLU A 180 -4.98 18.99 6.67
CA GLU A 180 -5.38 19.48 5.34
C GLU A 180 -5.35 21.02 5.27
N ASN A 181 -5.58 21.72 6.39
CA ASN A 181 -5.48 23.19 6.47
C ASN A 181 -4.03 23.71 6.44
N GLU A 182 -3.03 22.87 6.70
CA GLU A 182 -1.61 23.23 6.58
C GLU A 182 -1.21 23.49 5.11
N GLY A 183 -1.99 23.03 4.14
CA GLY A 183 -1.79 23.28 2.71
C GLY A 183 -0.82 22.32 2.03
N GLU A 184 -0.23 21.37 2.75
CA GLU A 184 0.61 20.30 2.17
C GLU A 184 -0.23 19.04 1.89
N ASN A 185 -1.30 19.18 1.11
CA ASN A 185 -2.26 18.11 0.83
C ASN A 185 -1.60 17.00 0.00
N LEU A 186 -1.73 15.74 0.44
CA LEU A 186 -1.21 14.60 -0.30
C LEU A 186 -2.16 14.26 -1.45
N ILE A 187 -1.73 14.52 -2.68
CA ILE A 187 -2.48 14.22 -3.90
C ILE A 187 -1.67 13.28 -4.77
N ILE A 188 -2.31 12.22 -5.27
CA ILE A 188 -1.69 11.25 -6.17
C ILE A 188 -2.67 10.98 -7.31
N ASN A 189 -2.35 11.44 -8.51
CA ASN A 189 -3.10 11.11 -9.73
C ASN A 189 -4.61 11.39 -9.61
N HIS A 190 -4.98 12.61 -9.21
CA HIS A 190 -6.37 13.05 -8.94
C HIS A 190 -7.07 12.41 -7.72
N LEU A 191 -6.34 11.63 -6.91
CA LEU A 191 -6.79 11.12 -5.62
C LEU A 191 -6.15 11.93 -4.49
N ALA A 192 -6.94 12.67 -3.74
CA ALA A 192 -6.48 13.27 -2.49
C ALA A 192 -6.51 12.23 -1.36
N ILE A 193 -5.53 12.30 -0.45
CA ILE A 193 -5.39 11.36 0.67
C ILE A 193 -5.31 12.12 1.99
N PRO A 194 -6.44 12.69 2.49
CA PRO A 194 -6.51 13.23 3.85
C PRO A 194 -6.24 12.13 4.86
N HIS A 195 -5.30 12.37 5.78
CA HIS A 195 -4.86 11.31 6.69
C HIS A 195 -4.45 11.81 8.07
N CYS A 196 -4.49 10.89 9.03
CA CYS A 196 -3.98 11.14 10.38
C CYS A 196 -3.40 9.87 11.02
N TRP A 197 -2.67 10.10 12.11
CA TRP A 197 -2.39 9.08 13.11
C TRP A 197 -3.55 9.01 14.10
N SER A 198 -4.16 7.83 14.17
CA SER A 198 -5.23 7.51 15.09
C SER A 198 -4.68 6.89 16.38
N GLU A 199 -5.17 7.38 17.51
CA GLU A 199 -4.89 6.79 18.84
C GLU A 199 -5.63 5.47 19.08
N ARG A 200 -6.61 5.12 18.22
CA ARG A 200 -7.23 3.81 18.31
C ARG A 200 -6.19 2.74 18.00
N GLU A 201 -6.04 1.78 18.91
CA GLU A 201 -5.18 0.58 18.73
C GLU A 201 -5.70 -0.40 17.66
N SER A 202 -6.63 0.05 16.81
CA SER A 202 -7.15 -0.72 15.68
C SER A 202 -6.29 -0.51 14.45
N ARG A 203 -6.14 -1.53 13.60
CA ARG A 203 -5.60 -1.47 12.22
C ARG A 203 -5.93 -0.19 11.43
N PHE A 204 -5.15 0.08 10.40
CA PHE A 204 -5.37 1.03 9.34
C PHE A 204 -6.80 0.94 8.80
N ARG A 205 -7.41 2.11 8.61
CA ARG A 205 -8.76 2.27 8.08
C ARG A 205 -8.72 3.29 6.95
N GLY A 206 -9.00 2.84 5.74
CA GLY A 206 -9.16 3.66 4.55
C GLY A 206 -10.60 3.65 4.07
N PHE A 207 -11.06 4.81 3.59
CA PHE A 207 -12.41 5.02 3.10
C PHE A 207 -12.33 5.72 1.74
N PHE A 208 -12.93 5.10 0.72
CA PHE A 208 -12.88 5.62 -0.64
C PHE A 208 -14.15 6.43 -0.92
N ILE A 209 -13.97 7.70 -1.29
CA ILE A 209 -15.04 8.64 -1.58
C ILE A 209 -14.89 9.14 -3.01
N THR A 210 -16.00 9.13 -3.75
CA THR A 210 -16.08 9.76 -5.07
C THR A 210 -16.72 11.14 -4.95
N LEU A 211 -16.17 12.15 -5.62
CA LEU A 211 -16.78 13.48 -5.71
C LEU A 211 -17.68 13.57 -6.96
N ALA A 212 -18.81 14.26 -6.85
CA ALA A 212 -19.71 14.56 -7.97
C ALA A 212 -19.07 15.51 -9.00
N HIS A 213 -18.27 16.47 -8.52
CA HIS A 213 -17.53 17.41 -9.35
C HIS A 213 -16.07 17.46 -8.93
N PRO A 214 -15.13 17.63 -9.88
CA PRO A 214 -13.72 17.82 -9.55
C PRO A 214 -13.52 19.13 -8.77
N VAL A 215 -12.57 19.11 -7.84
CA VAL A 215 -12.23 20.25 -6.97
C VAL A 215 -10.75 20.57 -7.13
N GLN A 216 -10.37 21.84 -7.06
CA GLN A 216 -8.97 22.24 -7.11
C GLN A 216 -8.38 22.22 -5.69
N VAL A 217 -7.33 21.44 -5.50
CA VAL A 217 -6.56 21.37 -4.25
C VAL A 217 -5.10 21.56 -4.62
N ASN A 218 -4.44 22.60 -4.12
CA ASN A 218 -3.05 22.93 -4.47
C ASN A 218 -2.75 23.02 -5.98
N ASN A 219 -3.69 23.58 -6.75
CA ASN A 219 -3.64 23.65 -8.22
C ASN A 219 -3.68 22.28 -8.94
N GLU A 220 -4.01 21.21 -8.23
CA GLU A 220 -4.27 19.90 -8.80
C GLU A 220 -5.78 19.60 -8.77
N PRO A 221 -6.37 19.11 -9.87
CA PRO A 221 -7.75 18.66 -9.85
C PRO A 221 -7.86 17.34 -9.09
N VAL A 222 -8.79 17.27 -8.15
CA VAL A 222 -9.12 16.11 -7.33
C VAL A 222 -10.52 15.64 -7.68
N ASP A 223 -10.63 14.39 -8.10
CA ASP A 223 -11.90 13.73 -8.42
C ASP A 223 -12.31 12.71 -7.34
N ARG A 224 -11.34 12.20 -6.59
CA ARG A 224 -11.50 11.11 -5.63
C ARG A 224 -10.79 11.45 -4.33
N VAL A 225 -11.30 10.91 -3.24
CA VAL A 225 -10.72 11.07 -1.90
C VAL A 225 -10.53 9.69 -1.28
N LEU A 226 -9.36 9.44 -0.71
CA LEU A 226 -9.08 8.28 0.12
C LEU A 226 -8.73 8.76 1.52
N LEU A 227 -9.73 8.84 2.39
CA LEU A 227 -9.51 9.24 3.77
C LEU A 227 -8.87 8.07 4.53
N ALA A 228 -7.75 8.31 5.21
CA ALA A 228 -6.95 7.27 5.83
C ALA A 228 -6.62 7.57 7.29
N CYS A 229 -7.01 6.68 8.19
CA CYS A 229 -6.59 6.69 9.60
C CYS A 229 -5.58 5.58 9.82
N ALA A 230 -4.31 5.94 10.04
CA ALA A 230 -3.25 5.00 10.36
C ALA A 230 -3.18 4.79 11.87
N ALA A 231 -3.14 3.54 12.34
CA ALA A 231 -2.96 3.29 13.76
C ALA A 231 -1.52 3.55 14.18
N ALA A 232 -1.33 4.33 15.23
CA ALA A 232 0.01 4.57 15.80
C ALA A 232 0.71 3.26 16.21
N ALA A 233 -0.06 2.24 16.60
CA ALA A 233 0.40 0.90 16.97
C ALA A 233 0.61 -0.05 15.77
N ALA A 234 -0.03 0.20 14.62
CA ALA A 234 0.03 -0.65 13.42
C ALA A 234 0.93 -0.04 12.34
N ARG A 235 2.12 0.44 12.74
CA ARG A 235 3.07 1.09 11.82
C ARG A 235 3.50 0.23 10.63
N HIS A 236 3.36 -1.09 10.72
CA HIS A 236 3.61 -2.01 9.62
C HIS A 236 2.62 -1.88 8.46
N GLU A 237 1.41 -1.39 8.74
CA GLU A 237 0.38 -1.12 7.74
C GLU A 237 0.62 0.19 7.01
N LEU A 238 1.61 0.99 7.42
CA LEU A 238 1.94 2.21 6.70
C LEU A 238 2.29 1.96 5.24
N LYS A 239 2.92 0.82 4.90
CA LYS A 239 3.23 0.43 3.51
C LYS A 239 2.05 0.50 2.55
N ILE A 240 0.82 0.57 3.07
CA ILE A 240 -0.38 0.87 2.31
C ILE A 240 -0.23 2.13 1.46
N PHE A 241 0.33 3.23 1.98
CA PHE A 241 0.50 4.44 1.19
C PHE A 241 1.53 4.27 0.05
N SER A 242 2.67 3.60 0.30
CA SER A 242 3.64 3.31 -0.78
C SER A 242 3.06 2.36 -1.83
N TYR A 243 2.29 1.36 -1.38
CA TYR A 243 1.58 0.45 -2.26
C TYR A 243 0.53 1.19 -3.10
N LEU A 244 -0.29 2.03 -2.48
CA LEU A 244 -1.28 2.88 -3.15
C LEU A 244 -0.60 3.74 -4.22
N ALA A 245 0.44 4.48 -3.85
CA ALA A 245 1.22 5.28 -4.82
C ALA A 245 1.74 4.41 -5.97
N SER A 246 2.29 3.22 -5.67
CA SER A 246 2.83 2.32 -6.69
C SER A 246 1.78 1.78 -7.65
N VAL A 247 0.55 1.54 -7.20
CA VAL A 247 -0.55 1.07 -8.06
C VAL A 247 -1.12 2.26 -8.82
N ILE A 248 -1.54 3.31 -8.11
CA ILE A 248 -2.22 4.46 -8.68
C ILE A 248 -1.37 5.16 -9.75
N CYS A 249 -0.07 5.32 -9.53
CA CYS A 249 0.83 5.96 -10.50
C CYS A 249 1.15 5.08 -11.72
N ARG A 250 0.88 3.77 -11.69
CA ARG A 250 1.01 2.91 -12.88
C ARG A 250 -0.12 3.09 -13.87
N HIS A 251 -1.25 3.66 -13.43
CA HIS A 251 -2.40 3.87 -14.27
C HIS A 251 -2.47 5.31 -14.80
N PRO A 252 -2.91 5.52 -16.05
CA PRO A 252 -3.19 6.86 -16.56
C PRO A 252 -4.22 7.57 -15.67
N ALA A 253 -4.08 8.89 -15.53
CA ALA A 253 -4.99 9.78 -14.78
C ALA A 253 -6.47 9.51 -15.03
N ASP A 254 -6.85 9.34 -16.30
CA ASP A 254 -8.23 9.04 -16.70
C ASP A 254 -8.79 7.76 -16.08
N THR A 255 -7.94 6.79 -15.73
CA THR A 255 -8.36 5.54 -15.09
C THR A 255 -8.82 5.81 -13.66
N VAL A 256 -8.03 6.56 -12.89
CA VAL A 256 -8.33 6.90 -11.50
C VAL A 256 -9.54 7.82 -11.43
N ARG A 257 -9.61 8.80 -12.33
CA ARG A 257 -10.73 9.73 -12.47
C ARG A 257 -12.06 9.05 -12.79
N ARG A 258 -12.05 7.88 -13.42
CA ARG A 258 -13.26 7.12 -13.78
C ARG A 258 -13.69 6.08 -12.75
N LEU A 259 -12.97 5.92 -11.62
CA LEU A 259 -13.38 5.00 -10.56
C LEU A 259 -14.78 5.38 -10.04
N ASP A 260 -15.79 4.57 -10.30
CA ASP A 260 -17.20 4.91 -10.03
C ASP A 260 -17.65 4.55 -8.60
N GLY A 261 -16.79 3.90 -7.83
CA GLY A 261 -17.05 3.57 -6.43
C GLY A 261 -16.04 2.61 -5.84
N TYR A 262 -16.38 2.09 -4.67
CA TYR A 262 -15.55 1.18 -3.89
C TYR A 262 -15.11 -0.07 -4.66
N GLU A 263 -16.03 -0.72 -5.38
CA GLU A 263 -15.73 -1.97 -6.08
C GLU A 263 -14.69 -1.77 -7.19
N ALA A 264 -14.82 -0.69 -7.98
CA ALA A 264 -13.82 -0.33 -8.99
C ALA A 264 -12.46 0.01 -8.36
N PHE A 265 -12.45 0.68 -7.21
CA PHE A 265 -11.22 0.97 -6.47
C PHE A 265 -10.53 -0.31 -5.99
N ILE A 266 -11.26 -1.25 -5.37
CA ILE A 266 -10.70 -2.55 -4.95
C ILE A 266 -10.21 -3.36 -6.16
N ALA A 267 -10.97 -3.36 -7.26
CA ALA A 267 -10.55 -4.02 -8.49
C ALA A 267 -9.24 -3.44 -9.04
N LEU A 268 -9.04 -2.13 -8.96
CA LEU A 268 -7.79 -1.47 -9.36
C LEU A 268 -6.61 -1.93 -8.49
N LEU A 269 -6.79 -2.00 -7.16
CA LEU A 269 -5.74 -2.46 -6.25
C LEU A 269 -5.31 -3.91 -6.52
N ASN A 270 -6.24 -4.74 -6.98
CA ASN A 270 -6.01 -6.16 -7.26
C ASN A 270 -5.27 -6.45 -8.57
N GLN A 271 -4.93 -5.43 -9.37
CA GLN A 271 -4.13 -5.54 -10.60
C GLN A 271 -2.63 -5.56 -10.26
#